data_AF-A0A8B8AUG3-F1
#
_entry.id   AF-A0A8B8AUG3-F1
#
_cell.length_a   1.000
_cell.length_b   1.000
_cell.length_c   1.000
_cell.angle_alpha   90.00
_cell.angle_beta   90.00
_cell.angle_gamma   90.00
#
_symmetry.space_group_name_H-M   'P 1'
#
loop_
_entity.id
_entity.type
_entity.pdbx_description
1 polymer ?
#
loop_
_entity_poly.entity_id
_entity_poly.type
_entity_poly.pdbx_seq_one_letter_code
_entity_poly.pdbx_strand_id
1 'polypeptide(L)'
;MNTSSYSRKLLGKQPGRILLVDIDSFHHDPESADNLSEAADNFFSVACNLGGPSRLSVFSIMTFSSYGTEILLPLSHVKGNYDRLQSAVQDLQSALKSRNSASETEAAVTRAIDEACQQFKRQMSLNSLQVRGALQQVEIILVTTRQTKRMSQQIEEALETSDLTSLKRVQLVKLESWSNDLMESHPSPSQSSDVSTASNTFTSGLLDIVRVDSDSQSLQNFFNAWLLDTDTDSEHLHLILPKDSFSDHGDIIIRCDIQERVLNPAQLPFYEQFTVHSDSASMKTFPTPSKAAGMCIPVHRILITDMIPVQNLCESVVFGVPMIVHATSCWKLEWEELEKNQQQFKAVCYILMEKEMALIGHIKTPDLEQDKNRRMGKLLQSVKTSEEKPSGWYVFLPAPNGTLLVKGIACRELLMPCTRSLGMDEISDEALESMRESFDKLEILDNFNPLQKPSGLYRCLKSKFGRHEDKQTKHKTNCTFDMNGPPSKQLCPGGTSKADITGRRNASGKGCTNRRMSPLNVKIGHLRSMVEFPTEL
;
A
#
# COMPACT_ATOMS: atom_id res chain seq x y z
N MET A 1 28.32 11.72 -17.39
CA MET A 1 26.85 11.65 -17.42
C MET A 1 26.35 11.91 -16.01
N ASN A 2 25.65 13.02 -15.80
CA ASN A 2 25.06 13.37 -14.51
C ASN A 2 23.97 12.34 -14.19
N THR A 3 24.21 11.44 -13.24
CA THR A 3 23.15 10.69 -12.59
C THR A 3 22.43 11.66 -11.67
N SER A 4 21.50 12.47 -12.21
CA SER A 4 20.50 13.09 -11.37
C SER A 4 19.74 11.94 -10.71
N SER A 5 19.84 11.85 -9.39
CA SER A 5 18.99 10.96 -8.60
C SER A 5 17.54 11.35 -8.90
N TYR A 6 16.85 10.59 -9.75
CA TYR A 6 15.41 10.71 -9.94
C TYR A 6 14.74 10.31 -8.62
N SER A 7 14.63 11.26 -7.68
CA SER A 7 14.01 11.03 -6.38
C SER A 7 12.56 11.47 -6.43
N ARG A 8 11.64 10.51 -6.37
CA ARG A 8 10.21 10.77 -6.23
C ARG A 8 9.86 11.01 -4.76
N LYS A 9 8.87 11.88 -4.51
CA LYS A 9 8.25 12.02 -3.19
C LYS A 9 7.17 10.94 -3.03
N LEU A 10 7.21 10.20 -1.93
CA LEU A 10 6.23 9.16 -1.62
C LEU A 10 4.87 9.80 -1.33
N LEU A 11 3.85 9.46 -2.13
CA LEU A 11 2.54 10.12 -2.17
C LEU A 11 2.70 11.59 -2.53
N GLY A 12 2.34 11.97 -3.75
CA GLY A 12 2.36 13.36 -4.21
C GLY A 12 1.60 14.31 -3.28
N LYS A 13 1.66 15.63 -3.53
CA LYS A 13 0.84 16.60 -2.77
C LYS A 13 -0.64 16.38 -3.08
N GLN A 14 -1.30 15.46 -2.36
CA GLN A 14 -2.74 15.25 -2.51
C GLN A 14 -3.49 16.51 -2.05
N PRO A 15 -4.50 16.97 -2.81
CA PRO A 15 -5.32 18.11 -2.39
C PRO A 15 -6.09 17.76 -1.12
N GLY A 16 -6.50 18.80 -0.38
CA GLY A 16 -7.55 18.61 0.61
C GLY A 16 -8.85 18.27 -0.08
N ARG A 17 -9.70 17.42 0.51
CA ARG A 17 -10.99 17.05 -0.08
C ARG A 17 -12.15 17.55 0.77
N ILE A 18 -13.17 18.08 0.13
CA ILE A 18 -14.44 18.48 0.76
C ILE A 18 -15.56 17.70 0.08
N LEU A 19 -16.26 16.86 0.85
CA LEU A 19 -17.45 16.15 0.39
C LEU A 19 -18.68 17.02 0.67
N LEU A 20 -19.37 17.42 -0.39
CA LEU A 20 -20.65 18.14 -0.38
C LEU A 20 -21.75 17.17 -0.77
N VAL A 21 -22.73 16.93 0.10
CA VAL A 21 -23.84 16.02 -0.19
C VAL A 21 -25.16 16.79 -0.30
N ASP A 22 -25.84 16.60 -1.42
CA ASP A 22 -27.16 17.17 -1.72
C ASP A 22 -28.24 16.38 -0.97
N ILE A 23 -28.61 16.81 0.25
CA ILE A 23 -29.56 16.08 1.11
C ILE A 23 -30.92 15.93 0.41
N ASP A 24 -31.39 16.99 -0.24
CA ASP A 24 -32.73 17.05 -0.81
C ASP A 24 -32.93 16.03 -1.94
N SER A 25 -31.84 15.57 -2.54
CA SER A 25 -31.85 14.57 -3.62
C SER A 25 -32.12 13.13 -3.15
N PHE A 26 -31.85 12.79 -1.88
CA PHE A 26 -31.94 11.39 -1.40
C PHE A 26 -33.32 10.97 -0.90
N HIS A 27 -34.32 11.87 -0.89
CA HIS A 27 -35.65 11.60 -0.31
C HIS A 27 -36.34 10.36 -0.91
N HIS A 28 -36.09 10.06 -2.19
CA HIS A 28 -36.73 8.95 -2.91
C HIS A 28 -35.92 7.66 -2.90
N ASP A 29 -34.70 7.67 -2.35
CA ASP A 29 -33.80 6.51 -2.38
C ASP A 29 -33.00 6.38 -1.06
N PRO A 30 -33.63 5.82 -0.01
CA PRO A 30 -32.97 5.64 1.29
C PRO A 30 -31.86 4.58 1.27
N GLU A 31 -31.92 3.61 0.34
CA GLU A 31 -30.89 2.58 0.20
C GLU A 31 -29.57 3.20 -0.28
N SER A 32 -29.64 4.08 -1.27
CA SER A 32 -28.48 4.86 -1.72
C SER A 32 -27.85 5.70 -0.59
N ALA A 33 -28.66 6.25 0.32
CA ALA A 33 -28.16 7.00 1.47
C ALA A 33 -27.44 6.10 2.48
N ASP A 34 -27.95 4.89 2.73
CA ASP A 34 -27.33 3.91 3.61
C ASP A 34 -26.02 3.38 3.00
N ASN A 35 -26.01 3.02 1.72
CA ASN A 35 -24.82 2.56 1.01
C ASN A 35 -23.72 3.65 0.98
N LEU A 36 -24.10 4.93 0.78
CA LEU A 36 -23.16 6.06 0.79
C LEU A 36 -22.51 6.23 2.16
N SER A 37 -23.32 6.18 3.22
CA SER A 37 -22.86 6.35 4.60
C SER A 37 -21.98 5.17 5.05
N GLU A 38 -22.38 3.94 4.73
CA GLU A 38 -21.61 2.73 5.05
C GLU A 38 -20.27 2.71 4.31
N ALA A 39 -20.25 3.02 3.01
CA ALA A 39 -19.01 3.06 2.23
C ALA A 39 -18.04 4.14 2.75
N ALA A 40 -18.56 5.29 3.20
CA ALA A 40 -17.76 6.33 3.84
C ALA A 40 -17.17 5.87 5.19
N ASP A 41 -17.97 5.22 6.05
CA ASP A 41 -17.51 4.68 7.35
C ASP A 41 -16.43 3.60 7.16
N ASN A 42 -16.66 2.65 6.25
CA ASN A 42 -15.70 1.61 5.87
C ASN A 42 -14.39 2.23 5.34
N PHE A 43 -14.49 3.24 4.48
CA PHE A 43 -13.32 3.95 3.98
C PHE A 43 -12.52 4.62 5.10
N PHE A 44 -13.17 5.35 6.02
CA PHE A 44 -12.46 6.01 7.12
C PHE A 44 -11.88 5.02 8.13
N SER A 45 -12.53 3.86 8.32
CA SER A 45 -11.99 2.77 9.12
C SER A 45 -10.61 2.31 8.62
N VAL A 46 -10.43 2.23 7.31
CA VAL A 46 -9.14 1.89 6.69
C VAL A 46 -8.20 3.11 6.66
N ALA A 47 -8.65 4.24 6.12
CA ALA A 47 -7.82 5.42 5.88
C ALA A 47 -7.22 6.01 7.16
N CYS A 48 -7.94 6.00 8.27
CA CYS A 48 -7.47 6.52 9.56
C CYS A 48 -6.43 5.61 10.22
N ASN A 49 -6.51 4.29 9.98
CA ASN A 49 -5.75 3.26 10.68
C ASN A 49 -4.58 2.69 9.85
N LEU A 50 -4.40 3.15 8.61
CA LEU A 50 -3.29 2.72 7.77
C LEU A 50 -1.94 3.26 8.28
N GLY A 51 -0.97 2.35 8.38
CA GLY A 51 0.43 2.65 8.68
C GLY A 51 1.12 3.44 7.57
N GLY A 52 2.25 4.08 7.89
CA GLY A 52 3.00 4.91 6.93
C GLY A 52 2.45 6.34 6.79
N PRO A 53 2.85 7.13 5.78
CA PRO A 53 2.31 8.47 5.55
C PRO A 53 0.82 8.44 5.22
N SER A 54 0.11 9.52 5.56
CA SER A 54 -1.33 9.63 5.30
C SER A 54 -1.58 9.74 3.79
N ARG A 55 -2.43 8.86 3.25
CA ARG A 55 -2.80 8.85 1.82
C ARG A 55 -3.90 9.87 1.47
N LEU A 56 -4.75 10.20 2.44
CA LEU A 56 -5.70 11.30 2.39
C LEU A 56 -5.41 12.24 3.57
N SER A 57 -4.80 13.40 3.30
CA SER A 57 -4.21 14.21 4.37
C SER A 57 -5.23 14.99 5.20
N VAL A 58 -6.15 15.70 4.55
CA VAL A 58 -7.23 16.49 5.16
C VAL A 58 -8.55 16.30 4.44
N PHE A 59 -9.64 16.27 5.20
CA PHE A 59 -10.99 16.00 4.71
C PHE A 59 -12.05 16.82 5.46
N SER A 60 -13.15 17.15 4.78
CA SER A 60 -14.33 17.82 5.34
C SER A 60 -15.60 17.18 4.79
N ILE A 61 -16.65 17.17 5.61
CA ILE A 61 -18.01 16.75 5.22
C ILE A 61 -18.92 17.95 5.42
N MET A 62 -19.65 18.30 4.37
CA MET A 62 -20.74 19.27 4.44
C MET A 62 -21.94 18.71 3.70
N THR A 63 -23.09 19.21 4.09
CA THR A 63 -24.34 18.95 3.41
C THR A 63 -24.91 20.27 2.92
N PHE A 64 -25.70 20.20 1.85
CA PHE A 64 -26.45 21.36 1.40
C PHE A 64 -27.86 20.95 1.01
N SER A 65 -28.75 21.92 1.18
CA SER A 65 -30.16 21.84 0.84
C SER A 65 -30.62 23.23 0.38
N SER A 66 -31.88 23.34 -0.04
CA SER A 66 -32.52 24.63 -0.28
C SER A 66 -32.42 25.59 0.90
N TYR A 67 -32.45 25.07 2.14
CA TYR A 67 -32.41 25.88 3.36
C TYR A 67 -31.02 26.44 3.68
N GLY A 68 -29.95 25.78 3.24
CA GLY A 68 -28.59 26.24 3.46
C GLY A 68 -27.56 25.11 3.44
N THR A 69 -26.32 25.49 3.73
CA THR A 69 -25.17 24.59 3.85
C THR A 69 -24.85 24.36 5.32
N GLU A 70 -24.70 23.10 5.72
CA GLU A 70 -24.34 22.70 7.07
C GLU A 70 -22.99 21.98 7.06
N ILE A 71 -22.11 22.32 7.99
CA ILE A 71 -20.77 21.72 8.10
C ILE A 71 -20.83 20.65 9.19
N LEU A 72 -20.83 19.38 8.77
CA LEU A 72 -20.82 18.23 9.69
C LEU A 72 -19.41 17.97 10.24
N LEU A 73 -18.40 18.16 9.40
CA LEU A 73 -16.99 18.02 9.79
C LEU A 73 -16.17 19.16 9.20
N PRO A 74 -15.56 20.03 10.03
CA PRO A 74 -14.63 21.02 9.54
C PRO A 74 -13.37 20.37 8.96
N LEU A 75 -12.75 21.02 7.97
CA LEU A 75 -11.54 20.52 7.31
C LEU A 75 -10.47 20.14 8.34
N SER A 76 -10.22 18.85 8.48
CA SER A 76 -9.38 18.28 9.53
C SER A 76 -8.54 17.13 9.00
N HIS A 77 -7.48 16.76 9.72
CA HIS A 77 -6.63 15.64 9.33
C HIS A 77 -7.40 14.32 9.39
N VAL A 78 -7.19 13.42 8.44
CA VAL A 78 -7.86 12.10 8.48
C VAL A 78 -7.15 11.16 9.45
N LYS A 79 -5.82 11.11 9.36
CA LYS A 79 -5.03 10.17 10.14
C LYS A 79 -5.19 10.43 11.65
N GLY A 80 -5.63 9.40 12.39
CA GLY A 80 -5.79 9.45 13.84
C GLY A 80 -7.06 10.16 14.33
N ASN A 81 -7.99 10.55 13.44
CA ASN A 81 -9.23 11.25 13.80
C ASN A 81 -10.49 10.40 13.51
N TYR A 82 -10.39 9.08 13.63
CA TYR A 82 -11.48 8.14 13.30
C TYR A 82 -12.79 8.46 14.03
N ASP A 83 -12.75 8.63 15.36
CA ASP A 83 -13.97 8.86 16.16
C ASP A 83 -14.77 10.09 15.67
N ARG A 84 -14.07 11.17 15.30
CA ARG A 84 -14.71 12.40 14.78
C ARG A 84 -15.29 12.21 13.39
N LEU A 85 -14.57 11.50 12.52
CA LEU A 85 -15.03 11.16 11.17
C LEU A 85 -16.27 10.26 11.24
N GLN A 86 -16.23 9.24 12.11
CA GLN A 86 -17.35 8.35 12.34
C GLN A 86 -18.59 9.10 12.84
N SER A 87 -18.46 9.99 13.83
CA SER A 87 -19.58 10.83 14.27
C SER A 87 -20.14 11.69 13.14
N ALA A 88 -19.28 12.31 12.32
CA ALA A 88 -19.73 13.11 11.19
C ALA A 88 -20.44 12.28 10.09
N VAL A 89 -20.04 11.02 9.89
CA VAL A 89 -20.73 10.09 8.98
C VAL A 89 -22.10 9.68 9.55
N GLN A 90 -22.23 9.50 10.87
CA GLN A 90 -23.53 9.25 11.52
C GLN A 90 -24.46 10.46 11.44
N ASP A 91 -23.92 11.67 11.60
CA ASP A 91 -24.67 12.92 11.40
C ASP A 91 -25.11 13.07 9.94
N LEU A 92 -24.24 12.72 8.98
CA LEU A 92 -24.57 12.68 7.55
C LEU A 92 -25.72 11.69 7.27
N GLN A 93 -25.63 10.47 7.80
CA GLN A 93 -26.68 9.47 7.64
C GLN A 93 -28.01 9.97 8.22
N SER A 94 -27.97 10.62 9.37
CA SER A 94 -29.16 11.21 10.00
C SER A 94 -29.75 12.33 9.16
N ALA A 95 -28.91 13.20 8.59
CA ALA A 95 -29.33 14.29 7.71
C ALA A 95 -29.97 13.77 6.41
N LEU A 96 -29.37 12.75 5.77
CA LEU A 96 -29.90 12.10 4.56
C LEU A 96 -31.25 11.42 4.80
N LYS A 97 -31.50 10.93 6.01
CA LYS A 97 -32.78 10.33 6.40
C LYS A 97 -33.85 11.35 6.80
N SER A 98 -33.46 12.61 6.99
CA SER A 98 -34.40 13.67 7.36
C SER A 98 -35.33 13.99 6.20
N ARG A 99 -36.64 13.93 6.44
CA ARG A 99 -37.66 14.19 5.42
C ARG A 99 -37.99 15.67 5.37
N ASN A 100 -37.14 16.44 4.72
CA ASN A 100 -37.45 17.82 4.40
C ASN A 100 -37.92 17.89 2.95
N SER A 101 -39.17 18.30 2.73
CA SER A 101 -39.64 18.62 1.38
C SER A 101 -38.95 19.90 0.93
N ALA A 102 -38.14 19.84 -0.10
CA ALA A 102 -37.44 21.00 -0.62
C ALA A 102 -38.14 21.59 -1.84
N SER A 103 -38.17 22.93 -1.89
CA SER A 103 -38.38 23.69 -3.11
C SER A 103 -37.01 23.98 -3.71
N GLU A 104 -36.76 23.55 -4.94
CA GLU A 104 -35.46 23.73 -5.59
C GLU A 104 -35.05 25.22 -5.62
N THR A 105 -33.94 25.57 -5.01
CA THR A 105 -33.39 26.94 -5.08
C THR A 105 -32.04 26.90 -5.78
N GLU A 106 -31.92 27.57 -6.93
CA GLU A 106 -30.69 27.60 -7.74
C GLU A 106 -29.48 28.15 -6.95
N ALA A 107 -29.73 29.02 -5.96
CA ALA A 107 -28.70 29.58 -5.09
C ALA A 107 -28.11 28.62 -4.05
N ALA A 108 -28.58 27.37 -3.93
CA ALA A 108 -28.05 26.42 -2.94
C ALA A 108 -26.63 25.93 -3.30
N VAL A 109 -26.40 25.61 -4.58
CA VAL A 109 -25.11 25.08 -5.07
C VAL A 109 -24.01 26.12 -4.98
N THR A 110 -24.27 27.35 -5.42
CA THR A 110 -23.32 28.46 -5.34
C THR A 110 -22.89 28.73 -3.89
N ARG A 111 -23.86 28.79 -2.95
CA ARG A 111 -23.57 28.96 -1.52
C ARG A 111 -22.71 27.83 -0.96
N ALA A 112 -22.98 26.59 -1.36
CA ALA A 112 -22.21 25.43 -0.89
C ALA A 112 -20.76 25.46 -1.39
N ILE A 113 -20.53 25.79 -2.66
CA ILE A 113 -19.19 25.92 -3.24
C ILE A 113 -18.43 27.08 -2.60
N ASP A 114 -19.09 28.23 -2.41
CA ASP A 114 -18.48 29.38 -1.74
C ASP A 114 -18.09 29.06 -0.30
N GLU A 115 -18.97 28.41 0.47
CA GLU A 115 -18.69 28.01 1.86
C GLU A 115 -17.52 27.02 1.92
N ALA A 116 -17.46 26.05 1.00
CA ALA A 116 -16.34 25.12 0.88
C ALA A 116 -15.01 25.82 0.61
N CYS A 117 -14.98 26.73 -0.37
CA CYS A 117 -13.81 27.55 -0.69
C CYS A 117 -13.40 28.45 0.48
N GLN A 118 -14.35 29.07 1.17
CA GLN A 118 -14.09 29.92 2.34
C GLN A 118 -13.55 29.12 3.53
N GLN A 119 -14.08 27.92 3.77
CA GLN A 119 -13.58 27.03 4.83
C GLN A 119 -12.12 26.63 4.57
N PHE A 120 -11.78 26.27 3.33
CA PHE A 120 -10.39 25.96 2.97
C PHE A 120 -9.45 27.16 3.18
N LYS A 121 -9.86 28.36 2.75
CA LYS A 121 -9.08 29.60 2.95
C LYS A 121 -8.87 29.92 4.43
N ARG A 122 -9.92 29.79 5.26
CA ARG A 122 -9.82 29.95 6.71
C ARG A 122 -8.78 28.99 7.29
N GLN A 123 -8.83 27.71 6.92
CA GLN A 123 -7.87 26.71 7.40
C GLN A 123 -6.44 27.00 6.95
N MET A 124 -6.23 27.44 5.71
CA MET A 124 -4.91 27.82 5.19
C MET A 124 -4.35 29.09 5.83
N SER A 125 -5.22 30.02 6.22
CA SER A 125 -4.81 31.26 6.91
C SER A 125 -4.32 31.01 8.34
N LEU A 126 -4.91 30.03 9.05
CA LEU A 126 -4.62 29.73 10.46
C LEU A 126 -3.32 28.92 10.65
N ASN A 127 -2.93 28.06 9.70
CA ASN A 127 -1.82 27.11 9.84
C ASN A 127 -0.54 27.50 9.08
N SER A 128 0.01 28.69 9.36
CA SER A 128 0.97 29.40 8.49
C SER A 128 2.38 28.81 8.33
N LEU A 129 2.81 27.78 9.09
CA LEU A 129 4.21 27.28 9.01
C LEU A 129 4.39 25.76 8.82
N GLN A 130 3.46 24.91 9.25
CA GLN A 130 3.61 23.44 9.13
C GLN A 130 2.85 22.83 7.93
N VAL A 131 1.83 23.50 7.39
CA VAL A 131 0.94 22.97 6.35
C VAL A 131 1.23 23.52 4.94
N ARG A 132 1.84 24.71 4.84
CA ARG A 132 2.09 25.41 3.56
C ARG A 132 2.97 24.66 2.55
N GLY A 133 3.76 23.68 3.02
CA GLY A 133 4.60 22.86 2.15
C GLY A 133 3.85 21.78 1.37
N ALA A 134 2.72 21.28 1.91
CA ALA A 134 2.07 20.04 1.46
C ALA A 134 0.69 20.24 0.83
N LEU A 135 -0.08 21.25 1.26
CA LEU A 135 -1.45 21.47 0.79
C LEU A 135 -1.58 22.86 0.17
N GLN A 136 -1.73 22.92 -1.16
CA GLN A 136 -1.92 24.18 -1.89
C GLN A 136 -3.25 24.24 -2.63
N GLN A 137 -3.97 23.11 -2.70
CA GLN A 137 -5.19 23.02 -3.46
C GLN A 137 -6.26 22.21 -2.72
N VAL A 138 -7.52 22.49 -3.06
CA VAL A 138 -8.70 21.78 -2.59
C VAL A 138 -9.45 21.16 -3.76
N GLU A 139 -10.00 19.99 -3.54
CA GLU A 139 -10.89 19.28 -4.43
C GLU A 139 -12.27 19.20 -3.77
N ILE A 140 -13.30 19.68 -4.46
CA ILE A 140 -14.69 19.63 -3.98
C ILE A 140 -15.38 18.47 -4.67
N ILE A 141 -15.97 17.56 -3.90
CA ILE A 141 -16.71 16.40 -4.40
C ILE A 141 -18.17 16.62 -4.05
N LEU A 142 -19.01 16.85 -5.06
CA LEU A 142 -20.45 17.07 -4.90
C LEU A 142 -21.23 15.81 -5.27
N VAL A 143 -21.90 15.20 -4.31
CA VAL A 143 -22.71 13.98 -4.51
C VAL A 143 -24.20 14.33 -4.57
N THR A 144 -24.88 13.86 -5.62
CA THR A 144 -26.31 14.11 -5.83
C THR A 144 -26.98 12.98 -6.62
N THR A 145 -28.28 12.78 -6.41
CA THR A 145 -29.12 11.92 -7.25
C THR A 145 -29.90 12.72 -8.31
N ARG A 146 -29.75 14.06 -8.39
CA ARG A 146 -30.46 14.92 -9.36
C ARG A 146 -29.93 14.75 -10.79
N GLN A 147 -30.62 15.36 -11.76
CA GLN A 147 -30.19 15.32 -13.16
C GLN A 147 -28.86 16.04 -13.38
N THR A 148 -27.89 15.35 -14.00
CA THR A 148 -26.52 15.84 -14.23
C THR A 148 -26.48 17.14 -15.02
N LYS A 149 -27.32 17.31 -16.05
CA LYS A 149 -27.31 18.49 -16.93
C LYS A 149 -27.61 19.79 -16.17
N ARG A 150 -28.56 19.77 -15.24
CA ARG A 150 -28.91 20.95 -14.46
C ARG A 150 -27.88 21.24 -13.38
N MET A 151 -27.41 20.19 -12.71
CA MET A 151 -26.38 20.33 -11.67
C MET A 151 -25.06 20.84 -12.23
N SER A 152 -24.64 20.38 -13.41
CA SER A 152 -23.44 20.89 -14.09
C SER A 152 -23.56 22.37 -14.43
N GLN A 153 -24.70 22.82 -14.99
CA GLN A 153 -24.95 24.24 -15.26
C GLN A 153 -24.86 25.10 -13.99
N GLN A 154 -25.49 24.67 -12.89
CA GLN A 154 -25.44 25.41 -11.62
C GLN A 154 -24.03 25.48 -11.03
N ILE A 155 -23.23 24.42 -11.20
CA ILE A 155 -21.83 24.43 -10.77
C ILE A 155 -20.99 25.35 -11.65
N GLU A 156 -21.19 25.33 -12.96
CA GLU A 156 -20.48 26.22 -13.89
C GLU A 156 -20.77 27.70 -13.59
N GLU A 157 -22.03 28.05 -13.36
CA GLU A 157 -22.45 29.41 -12.94
C GLU A 157 -21.83 29.81 -11.59
N ALA A 158 -21.78 28.88 -10.63
CA ALA A 158 -21.11 29.12 -9.35
C ALA A 158 -19.61 29.35 -9.54
N LEU A 159 -18.94 28.55 -10.38
CA LEU A 159 -17.51 28.68 -10.64
C LEU A 159 -17.15 30.01 -11.33
N GLU A 160 -18.04 30.59 -12.13
CA GLU A 160 -17.82 31.91 -12.73
C GLU A 160 -17.83 33.06 -11.70
N THR A 161 -18.51 32.86 -10.56
CA THR A 161 -18.71 33.91 -9.55
C THR A 161 -17.83 33.73 -8.30
N SER A 162 -17.33 32.52 -8.04
CA SER A 162 -16.50 32.19 -6.88
C SER A 162 -15.01 32.52 -7.05
N ASP A 163 -14.30 32.74 -5.94
CA ASP A 163 -12.83 32.86 -5.95
C ASP A 163 -12.15 31.47 -5.93
N LEU A 164 -11.63 31.07 -7.09
CA LEU A 164 -11.07 29.74 -7.39
C LEU A 164 -9.57 29.60 -7.14
N THR A 165 -8.89 30.59 -6.53
CA THR A 165 -7.42 30.63 -6.41
C THR A 165 -6.76 29.36 -5.83
N SER A 166 -7.47 28.61 -4.99
CA SER A 166 -6.99 27.36 -4.38
C SER A 166 -7.74 26.11 -4.85
N LEU A 167 -8.67 26.23 -5.80
CA LEU A 167 -9.47 25.11 -6.26
C LEU A 167 -8.69 24.31 -7.32
N LYS A 168 -8.53 23.00 -7.08
CA LYS A 168 -7.98 22.06 -8.07
C LYS A 168 -9.04 21.66 -9.09
N ARG A 169 -10.20 21.22 -8.59
CA ARG A 169 -11.35 20.75 -9.39
C ARG A 169 -12.60 20.62 -8.52
N VAL A 170 -13.76 20.62 -9.17
CA VAL A 170 -15.04 20.17 -8.63
C VAL A 170 -15.42 18.88 -9.33
N GLN A 171 -15.68 17.83 -8.57
CA GLN A 171 -16.16 16.56 -9.08
C GLN A 171 -17.64 16.41 -8.76
N LEU A 172 -18.50 16.44 -9.79
CA LEU A 172 -19.92 16.14 -9.69
C LEU A 172 -20.13 14.63 -9.79
N VAL A 173 -20.51 14.01 -8.67
CA VAL A 173 -20.80 12.59 -8.56
C VAL A 173 -22.31 12.39 -8.65
N LYS A 174 -22.75 11.84 -9.78
CA LYS A 174 -24.12 11.43 -10.01
C LYS A 174 -24.29 9.99 -9.54
N LEU A 175 -25.15 9.79 -8.53
CA LEU A 175 -25.58 8.46 -8.14
C LEU A 175 -26.70 7.98 -9.05
N GLU A 176 -26.49 6.81 -9.66
CA GLU A 176 -27.45 6.13 -10.53
C GLU A 176 -28.11 5.00 -9.74
N SER A 177 -29.44 5.05 -9.66
CA SER A 177 -30.25 4.03 -8.99
C SER A 177 -30.92 3.19 -10.06
N TRP A 178 -30.69 1.87 -10.03
CA TRP A 178 -31.28 0.91 -10.97
C TRP A 178 -32.82 0.99 -11.03
N SER A 179 -33.44 1.48 -9.95
CA SER A 179 -34.88 1.60 -9.76
C SER A 179 -35.55 2.53 -10.78
N ASN A 180 -34.82 3.53 -11.28
CA ASN A 180 -35.38 4.55 -12.18
C ASN A 180 -35.40 4.11 -13.65
N ASP A 181 -34.55 3.15 -14.05
CA ASP A 181 -34.44 2.70 -15.44
C ASP A 181 -35.59 1.78 -15.90
N LEU A 182 -36.38 1.24 -14.96
CA LEU A 182 -37.57 0.44 -15.29
C LEU A 182 -38.82 1.29 -15.57
N MET A 183 -38.76 2.62 -15.39
CA MET A 183 -39.86 3.54 -15.66
C MET A 183 -39.52 4.61 -16.71
N GLU A 184 -38.28 4.74 -17.14
CA GLU A 184 -37.92 5.54 -18.32
C GLU A 184 -38.07 4.70 -19.59
N SER A 185 -39.24 4.85 -20.22
CA SER A 185 -39.57 4.31 -21.53
C SER A 185 -38.48 4.61 -22.58
N HIS A 186 -37.82 3.54 -23.06
CA HIS A 186 -37.09 3.41 -24.33
C HIS A 186 -36.21 4.60 -24.81
N PRO A 187 -34.87 4.49 -24.79
CA PRO A 187 -34.05 5.24 -25.72
C PRO A 187 -34.17 4.60 -27.13
N SER A 188 -34.64 5.37 -28.09
CA SER A 188 -34.61 4.99 -29.51
C SER A 188 -33.16 4.87 -29.98
N PRO A 189 -32.76 3.83 -30.74
CA PRO A 189 -31.41 3.69 -31.24
C PRO A 189 -31.26 4.51 -32.52
N SER A 190 -30.91 5.79 -32.39
CA SER A 190 -30.28 6.59 -33.44
C SER A 190 -30.14 8.04 -32.98
N GLN A 191 -28.92 8.43 -32.60
CA GLN A 191 -28.28 9.59 -33.21
C GLN A 191 -26.80 9.61 -32.84
N SER A 192 -26.03 9.51 -33.91
CA SER A 192 -24.61 9.78 -34.05
C SER A 192 -24.20 11.10 -33.40
N SER A 193 -22.99 11.09 -32.89
CA SER A 193 -22.05 12.22 -32.82
C SER A 193 -22.53 13.54 -33.42
N ASP A 194 -22.83 14.52 -32.56
CA ASP A 194 -22.74 15.93 -32.89
C ASP A 194 -21.84 16.62 -31.86
N VAL A 195 -20.53 16.55 -32.13
CA VAL A 195 -19.58 17.56 -31.66
C VAL A 195 -19.88 18.80 -32.49
N SER A 196 -20.57 19.77 -31.89
CA SER A 196 -20.68 21.12 -32.44
C SER A 196 -20.03 22.12 -31.48
N THR A 197 -19.18 22.93 -32.10
CA THR A 197 -18.06 23.67 -31.51
C THR A 197 -18.47 25.04 -30.97
N ALA A 198 -17.86 25.37 -29.83
CA ALA A 198 -17.53 26.70 -29.28
C ALA A 198 -18.65 27.58 -28.69
N SER A 199 -18.66 27.62 -27.36
CA SER A 199 -18.48 28.88 -26.62
C SER A 199 -17.32 28.69 -25.64
N ASN A 200 -16.31 29.56 -25.71
CA ASN A 200 -15.17 29.55 -24.81
C ASN A 200 -15.60 29.86 -23.37
N THR A 201 -15.84 28.84 -22.56
CA THR A 201 -16.01 28.99 -21.10
C THR A 201 -14.71 28.56 -20.43
N PHE A 202 -14.05 29.50 -19.76
CA PHE A 202 -12.77 29.31 -19.04
C PHE A 202 -12.82 28.22 -17.94
N THR A 203 -14.00 27.65 -17.66
CA THR A 203 -14.31 26.72 -16.56
C THR A 203 -14.41 25.24 -16.98
N SER A 204 -14.37 24.92 -18.29
CA SER A 204 -14.57 23.55 -18.80
C SER A 204 -13.54 22.51 -18.32
N GLY A 205 -12.43 22.93 -17.71
CA GLY A 205 -11.41 22.02 -17.16
C GLY A 205 -11.51 21.75 -15.65
N LEU A 206 -12.34 22.50 -14.90
CA LEU A 206 -12.43 22.37 -13.44
C LEU A 206 -13.55 21.43 -13.00
N LEU A 207 -14.60 21.27 -13.81
CA LEU A 207 -15.71 20.37 -13.52
C LEU A 207 -15.45 18.99 -14.13
N ASP A 208 -15.39 17.97 -13.29
CA ASP A 208 -15.35 16.56 -13.68
C ASP A 208 -16.67 15.90 -13.30
N ILE A 209 -17.28 15.15 -14.22
CA ILE A 209 -18.57 14.47 -13.98
C ILE A 209 -18.31 12.97 -13.90
N VAL A 210 -18.64 12.38 -12.75
CA VAL A 210 -18.50 10.96 -12.49
C VAL A 210 -19.87 10.36 -12.21
N ARG A 211 -20.18 9.27 -12.90
CA ARG A 211 -21.36 8.45 -12.62
C ARG A 211 -20.94 7.26 -11.77
N VAL A 212 -21.69 7.00 -10.71
CA VAL A 212 -21.43 5.89 -9.80
C VAL A 212 -22.76 5.21 -9.52
N ASP A 213 -22.80 3.89 -9.71
CA ASP A 213 -23.94 3.08 -9.30
C ASP A 213 -24.11 3.19 -7.78
N SER A 214 -25.35 3.29 -7.30
CA SER A 214 -25.62 3.48 -5.89
C SER A 214 -25.47 2.22 -5.02
N ASP A 215 -24.93 1.14 -5.59
CA ASP A 215 -24.64 -0.09 -4.87
C ASP A 215 -23.41 0.03 -3.96
N SER A 216 -23.36 -0.82 -2.94
CA SER A 216 -22.28 -0.86 -1.94
C SER A 216 -20.87 -1.00 -2.57
N GLN A 217 -20.71 -1.82 -3.61
CA GLN A 217 -19.40 -2.10 -4.18
C GLN A 217 -18.88 -0.93 -5.02
N SER A 218 -19.75 -0.29 -5.80
CA SER A 218 -19.41 0.88 -6.62
C SER A 218 -19.06 2.09 -5.76
N LEU A 219 -19.84 2.37 -4.71
CA LEU A 219 -19.53 3.43 -3.74
C LEU A 219 -18.23 3.14 -2.97
N GLN A 220 -18.01 1.88 -2.55
CA GLN A 220 -16.76 1.50 -1.90
C GLN A 220 -15.55 1.70 -2.83
N ASN A 221 -15.66 1.35 -4.11
CA ASN A 221 -14.62 1.58 -5.11
C ASN A 221 -14.37 3.08 -5.33
N PHE A 222 -15.43 3.89 -5.38
CA PHE A 222 -15.33 5.34 -5.49
C PHE A 222 -14.52 5.94 -4.33
N PHE A 223 -14.86 5.61 -3.09
CA PHE A 223 -14.10 6.07 -1.93
C PHE A 223 -12.67 5.49 -1.90
N ASN A 224 -12.48 4.20 -2.19
CA ASN A 224 -11.13 3.60 -2.18
C ASN A 224 -10.18 4.23 -3.21
N ALA A 225 -10.70 4.83 -4.29
CA ALA A 225 -9.88 5.54 -5.28
C ALA A 225 -9.12 6.72 -4.64
N TRP A 226 -9.60 7.22 -3.50
CA TRP A 226 -8.99 8.31 -2.75
C TRP A 226 -7.69 7.91 -2.05
N LEU A 227 -7.41 6.62 -1.89
CA LEU A 227 -6.16 6.11 -1.33
C LEU A 227 -5.06 5.91 -2.39
N LEU A 228 -5.39 6.03 -3.67
CA LEU A 228 -4.44 5.90 -4.77
C LEU A 228 -3.62 7.17 -4.92
N ASP A 229 -2.34 7.01 -5.27
CA ASP A 229 -1.51 8.12 -5.71
C ASP A 229 -1.89 8.49 -7.15
N THR A 230 -2.40 9.71 -7.33
CA THR A 230 -2.83 10.24 -8.63
C THR A 230 -1.85 11.27 -9.20
N ASP A 231 -0.66 11.40 -8.59
CA ASP A 231 0.37 12.32 -9.05
C ASP A 231 0.98 11.86 -10.39
N THR A 232 1.02 12.78 -11.34
CA THR A 232 1.61 12.59 -12.69
C THR A 232 2.92 13.37 -12.85
N ASP A 233 3.38 14.06 -11.82
CA ASP A 233 4.60 14.89 -11.87
C ASP A 233 5.89 14.05 -11.96
N SER A 234 5.79 12.73 -11.74
CA SER A 234 6.96 11.84 -11.76
C SER A 234 6.62 10.44 -12.28
N GLU A 235 7.50 9.93 -13.12
CA GLU A 235 7.47 8.56 -13.65
C GLU A 235 7.91 7.54 -12.58
N HIS A 236 7.46 6.28 -12.70
CA HIS A 236 7.77 5.23 -11.71
C HIS A 236 8.95 4.35 -12.10
N LEU A 237 9.00 3.90 -13.36
CA LEU A 237 10.09 3.07 -13.88
C LEU A 237 10.31 3.32 -15.37
N HIS A 238 11.49 2.94 -15.84
CA HIS A 238 11.84 2.92 -17.27
C HIS A 238 12.11 1.49 -17.70
N LEU A 239 11.48 1.05 -18.80
CA LEU A 239 11.90 -0.15 -19.53
C LEU A 239 12.92 0.27 -20.57
N ILE A 240 14.11 -0.31 -20.51
CA ILE A 240 15.21 -0.01 -21.44
C ILE A 240 15.34 -1.20 -22.37
N LEU A 241 15.11 -0.96 -23.67
CA LEU A 241 15.17 -1.98 -24.71
C LEU A 241 16.32 -1.68 -25.68
N PRO A 242 16.86 -2.70 -26.37
CA PRO A 242 17.87 -2.50 -27.39
C PRO A 242 17.41 -1.49 -28.44
N LYS A 243 18.33 -0.65 -28.93
CA LYS A 243 18.06 0.29 -30.03
C LYS A 243 17.36 -0.38 -31.22
N ASP A 244 16.43 0.32 -31.86
CA ASP A 244 15.88 -0.06 -33.18
C ASP A 244 16.72 0.56 -34.31
N SER A 245 16.26 0.41 -35.55
CA SER A 245 16.90 1.03 -36.73
C SER A 245 16.41 2.46 -37.00
N PHE A 246 15.34 2.89 -36.31
CA PHE A 246 14.68 4.18 -36.50
C PHE A 246 15.17 5.26 -35.52
N SER A 247 15.79 4.87 -34.41
CA SER A 247 16.33 5.79 -33.40
C SER A 247 17.80 6.13 -33.65
N ASP A 248 18.05 7.41 -33.94
CA ASP A 248 19.40 7.99 -33.97
C ASP A 248 20.02 8.14 -32.55
N HIS A 249 19.28 7.77 -31.50
CA HIS A 249 19.55 8.12 -30.11
C HIS A 249 19.53 6.90 -29.16
N GLY A 250 20.47 5.96 -29.35
CA GLY A 250 20.77 4.94 -28.33
C GLY A 250 19.63 3.95 -28.04
N ASP A 251 19.58 3.41 -26.81
CA ASP A 251 18.57 2.45 -26.38
C ASP A 251 17.16 3.06 -26.32
N ILE A 252 16.13 2.26 -26.57
CA ILE A 252 14.73 2.69 -26.47
C ILE A 252 14.32 2.73 -25.00
N ILE A 253 13.72 3.83 -24.55
CA ILE A 253 13.29 4.03 -23.16
C ILE A 253 11.78 4.23 -23.11
N ILE A 254 11.07 3.23 -22.57
CA ILE A 254 9.63 3.31 -22.29
C ILE A 254 9.44 3.76 -20.84
N ARG A 255 8.73 4.86 -20.64
CA ARG A 255 8.44 5.43 -19.32
C ARG A 255 7.12 4.89 -18.82
N CYS A 256 7.10 4.37 -17.61
CA CYS A 256 5.94 3.66 -17.08
C CYS A 256 5.55 4.17 -15.69
N ASP A 257 4.25 4.06 -15.41
CA ASP A 257 3.68 4.23 -14.08
C ASP A 257 3.29 2.90 -13.47
N ILE A 258 3.36 2.82 -12.13
CA ILE A 258 2.95 1.64 -11.36
C ILE A 258 1.74 2.01 -10.52
N GLN A 259 0.72 1.17 -10.56
CA GLN A 259 -0.48 1.32 -9.73
C GLN A 259 -0.54 0.19 -8.68
N GLU A 260 -0.80 0.56 -7.43
CA GLU A 260 -1.07 -0.40 -6.35
C GLU A 260 -2.44 -1.05 -6.58
N ARG A 261 -2.48 -2.38 -6.61
CA ARG A 261 -3.72 -3.18 -6.76
C ARG A 261 -4.24 -3.73 -5.45
N VAL A 262 -3.35 -3.99 -4.50
CA VAL A 262 -3.65 -4.55 -3.19
C VAL A 262 -3.05 -3.65 -2.12
N LEU A 263 -3.88 -3.20 -1.19
CA LEU A 263 -3.46 -2.49 0.01
C LEU A 263 -2.54 -3.40 0.82
N ASN A 264 -1.32 -2.94 1.09
CA ASN A 264 -0.34 -3.72 1.84
C ASN A 264 -0.81 -4.03 3.27
N PRO A 265 -1.12 -5.30 3.61
CA PRO A 265 -1.68 -5.64 4.92
C PRO A 265 -0.69 -5.44 6.08
N ALA A 266 0.61 -5.36 5.81
CA ALA A 266 1.61 -5.02 6.81
C ALA A 266 1.44 -3.60 7.39
N GLN A 267 0.65 -2.75 6.72
CA GLN A 267 0.29 -1.42 7.20
C GLN A 267 -0.93 -1.43 8.14
N LEU A 268 -1.62 -2.56 8.31
CA LEU A 268 -2.84 -2.65 9.12
C LEU A 268 -2.55 -3.18 10.54
N PRO A 269 -3.39 -2.82 11.55
CA PRO A 269 -3.24 -3.32 12.92
C PRO A 269 -3.29 -4.85 13.05
N PHE A 270 -4.00 -5.53 12.15
CA PHE A 270 -4.25 -6.97 12.19
C PHE A 270 -3.42 -7.76 11.16
N TYR A 271 -2.25 -7.24 10.77
CA TYR A 271 -1.40 -7.83 9.72
C TYR A 271 -1.09 -9.34 9.93
N GLU A 272 -1.03 -9.80 11.18
CA GLU A 272 -0.80 -11.20 11.57
C GLU A 272 -1.85 -12.18 11.03
N GLN A 273 -3.05 -11.70 10.69
CA GLN A 273 -4.10 -12.50 10.07
C GLN A 273 -3.85 -12.68 8.57
N PHE A 274 -3.10 -11.78 7.95
CA PHE A 274 -2.84 -11.76 6.51
C PHE A 274 -1.46 -12.32 6.13
N THR A 275 -0.76 -12.94 7.07
CA THR A 275 0.51 -13.62 6.82
C THR A 275 0.68 -14.87 7.66
N VAL A 276 1.21 -15.93 7.03
CA VAL A 276 1.66 -17.17 7.69
C VAL A 276 3.16 -17.15 7.98
N HIS A 277 3.85 -16.05 7.68
CA HIS A 277 5.29 -15.93 7.85
C HIS A 277 5.66 -15.62 9.31
N SER A 278 6.69 -16.29 9.83
CA SER A 278 7.15 -16.16 11.21
C SER A 278 7.80 -14.82 11.53
N ASP A 279 8.47 -14.19 10.56
CA ASP A 279 9.17 -12.89 10.77
C ASP A 279 8.27 -11.70 10.45
N SER A 280 6.98 -11.84 10.67
CA SER A 280 5.98 -10.90 10.20
C SER A 280 6.11 -9.52 10.86
N ALA A 281 6.83 -8.64 10.13
CA ALA A 281 6.78 -7.19 9.91
C ALA A 281 6.34 -6.18 10.99
N SER A 282 5.85 -6.53 12.19
CA SER A 282 5.59 -5.51 13.26
C SER A 282 6.59 -5.49 14.41
N MET A 283 7.66 -6.28 14.34
CA MET A 283 8.77 -6.08 15.25
C MET A 283 9.53 -4.80 14.85
N LYS A 284 9.07 -3.66 15.38
CA LYS A 284 9.76 -2.35 15.32
C LYS A 284 11.23 -2.45 15.76
N THR A 285 11.56 -3.50 16.51
CA THR A 285 12.90 -3.93 16.86
C THR A 285 12.96 -5.46 16.87
N PHE A 286 13.91 -6.06 16.15
CA PHE A 286 14.19 -7.49 16.28
C PHE A 286 14.50 -7.83 17.75
N PRO A 287 13.93 -8.92 18.28
CA PRO A 287 14.14 -9.30 19.66
C PRO A 287 15.59 -9.73 19.85
N THR A 288 16.19 -9.37 20.99
CA THR A 288 17.51 -9.90 21.34
C THR A 288 17.46 -11.43 21.42
N PRO A 289 18.57 -12.15 21.18
CA PRO A 289 18.59 -13.62 21.23
C PRO A 289 18.01 -14.20 22.53
N SER A 290 18.21 -13.50 23.65
CA SER A 290 17.64 -13.84 24.96
C SER A 290 16.11 -13.74 25.03
N LYS A 291 15.49 -12.80 24.31
CA LYS A 291 14.04 -12.63 24.24
C LYS A 291 13.40 -13.57 23.23
N ALA A 292 14.10 -13.88 22.14
CA ALA A 292 13.64 -14.82 21.11
C ALA A 292 13.49 -16.26 21.65
N ALA A 293 14.33 -16.68 22.60
CA ALA A 293 14.32 -18.02 23.17
C ALA A 293 12.99 -18.43 23.87
N GLY A 294 12.15 -17.46 24.25
CA GLY A 294 10.85 -17.68 24.86
C GLY A 294 9.65 -17.41 23.93
N MET A 295 9.89 -17.08 22.66
CA MET A 295 8.81 -16.77 21.72
C MET A 295 8.23 -18.06 21.12
N CYS A 296 6.91 -18.20 21.19
CA CYS A 296 6.18 -19.24 20.48
C CYS A 296 5.62 -18.67 19.18
N ILE A 297 5.89 -19.34 18.06
CA ILE A 297 5.26 -19.03 16.77
C ILE A 297 3.90 -19.76 16.74
N PRO A 298 2.80 -19.09 16.39
CA PRO A 298 1.49 -19.73 16.34
C PRO A 298 1.42 -20.77 15.22
N VAL A 299 0.70 -21.86 15.48
CA VAL A 299 0.29 -22.80 14.43
C VAL A 299 -0.99 -22.27 13.81
N HIS A 300 -0.94 -21.85 12.55
CA HIS A 300 -2.12 -21.39 11.82
C HIS A 300 -3.01 -22.58 11.47
N ARG A 301 -4.31 -22.46 11.77
CA ARG A 301 -5.32 -23.43 11.37
C ARG A 301 -6.10 -22.85 10.21
N ILE A 302 -5.90 -23.38 9.01
CA ILE A 302 -6.58 -22.89 7.82
C ILE A 302 -7.68 -23.89 7.48
N LEU A 303 -8.91 -23.40 7.40
CA LEU A 303 -10.05 -24.17 6.96
C LEU A 303 -10.13 -24.10 5.43
N ILE A 304 -9.94 -25.24 4.78
CA ILE A 304 -10.13 -25.35 3.33
C ILE A 304 -11.63 -25.39 3.05
N THR A 305 -12.11 -24.46 2.23
CA THR A 305 -13.53 -24.33 1.88
C THR A 305 -13.79 -24.64 0.43
N ASP A 306 -12.86 -24.30 -0.47
CA ASP A 306 -13.10 -24.34 -1.91
C ASP A 306 -11.90 -24.89 -2.69
N MET A 307 -12.18 -25.31 -3.93
CA MET A 307 -11.17 -25.64 -4.93
C MET A 307 -11.41 -24.79 -6.18
N ILE A 308 -10.35 -24.29 -6.79
CA ILE A 308 -10.41 -23.47 -8.02
C ILE A 308 -9.44 -24.01 -9.07
N PRO A 309 -9.78 -24.01 -10.37
CA PRO A 309 -8.79 -24.26 -11.43
C PRO A 309 -7.66 -23.22 -11.34
N VAL A 310 -6.41 -23.66 -11.46
CA VAL A 310 -5.24 -22.77 -11.32
C VAL A 310 -5.29 -21.60 -12.31
N GLN A 311 -5.73 -21.85 -13.55
CA GLN A 311 -5.89 -20.83 -14.59
C GLN A 311 -6.94 -19.76 -14.29
N ASN A 312 -7.88 -20.03 -13.37
CA ASN A 312 -8.91 -19.07 -12.97
C ASN A 312 -8.46 -18.19 -11.78
N LEU A 313 -7.25 -18.40 -11.27
CA LEU A 313 -6.68 -17.58 -10.21
C LEU A 313 -6.05 -16.32 -10.79
N CYS A 314 -6.61 -15.16 -10.47
CA CYS A 314 -6.01 -13.89 -10.88
C CYS A 314 -4.78 -13.57 -10.02
N GLU A 315 -3.58 -13.57 -10.61
CA GLU A 315 -2.35 -13.29 -9.86
C GLU A 315 -2.30 -11.89 -9.24
N SER A 316 -3.03 -10.93 -9.83
CA SER A 316 -3.06 -9.53 -9.34
C SER A 316 -3.73 -9.35 -7.97
N VAL A 317 -4.49 -10.35 -7.50
CA VAL A 317 -5.14 -10.33 -6.18
C VAL A 317 -4.42 -11.22 -5.16
N VAL A 318 -3.33 -11.87 -5.56
CA VAL A 318 -2.54 -12.73 -4.69
C VAL A 318 -1.33 -11.97 -4.20
N PHE A 319 -1.03 -12.04 -2.90
CA PHE A 319 0.05 -11.25 -2.29
C PHE A 319 0.85 -12.04 -1.24
N GLY A 320 1.91 -11.39 -0.77
CA GLY A 320 2.76 -11.89 0.31
C GLY A 320 4.01 -12.60 -0.18
N VAL A 321 4.85 -12.99 0.77
CA VAL A 321 6.08 -13.75 0.50
C VAL A 321 5.69 -15.19 0.13
N PRO A 322 6.20 -15.75 -0.98
CA PRO A 322 5.92 -17.13 -1.35
C PRO A 322 6.49 -18.09 -0.31
N MET A 323 5.64 -18.99 0.21
CA MET A 323 6.03 -19.99 1.21
C MET A 323 5.74 -21.40 0.70
N ILE A 324 6.65 -22.33 0.95
CA ILE A 324 6.49 -23.73 0.57
C ILE A 324 6.02 -24.53 1.78
N VAL A 325 4.89 -25.22 1.62
CA VAL A 325 4.30 -26.12 2.59
C VAL A 325 4.80 -27.54 2.31
N HIS A 326 5.27 -28.18 3.36
CA HIS A 326 5.65 -29.60 3.36
C HIS A 326 4.84 -30.34 4.43
N ALA A 327 4.70 -31.65 4.26
CA ALA A 327 4.28 -32.52 5.35
C ALA A 327 5.21 -32.33 6.56
N THR A 328 4.64 -32.15 7.75
CA THR A 328 5.43 -31.94 8.96
C THR A 328 6.35 -33.13 9.24
N SER A 329 7.53 -32.84 9.79
CA SER A 329 8.46 -33.83 10.36
C SER A 329 8.57 -33.65 11.89
N CYS A 330 7.50 -33.13 12.51
CA CYS A 330 7.49 -32.85 13.94
C CYS A 330 7.59 -34.15 14.74
N TRP A 331 8.74 -34.38 15.38
CA TRP A 331 9.02 -35.56 16.21
C TRP A 331 8.10 -35.71 17.43
N LYS A 332 7.30 -34.69 17.76
CA LYS A 332 6.31 -34.76 18.85
C LYS A 332 5.04 -35.52 18.46
N LEU A 333 4.87 -35.84 17.19
CA LEU A 333 3.80 -36.71 16.71
C LEU A 333 4.26 -38.17 16.74
N GLU A 334 3.32 -39.09 16.90
CA GLU A 334 3.60 -40.52 16.82
C GLU A 334 4.00 -40.91 15.39
N TRP A 335 4.87 -41.93 15.26
CA TRP A 335 5.42 -42.34 13.97
C TRP A 335 4.35 -42.73 12.95
N GLU A 336 3.32 -43.49 13.37
CA GLU A 336 2.22 -43.90 12.50
C GLU A 336 1.40 -42.69 12.01
N GLU A 337 1.19 -41.69 12.88
CA GLU A 337 0.50 -40.44 12.52
C GLU A 337 1.34 -39.64 11.51
N LEU A 338 2.65 -39.59 11.70
CA LEU A 338 3.57 -38.90 10.81
C LEU A 338 3.59 -39.53 9.41
N GLU A 339 3.67 -40.85 9.33
CA GLU A 339 3.65 -41.59 8.06
C GLU A 339 2.31 -41.41 7.34
N LYS A 340 1.19 -41.58 8.05
CA LYS A 340 -0.15 -41.35 7.48
C LYS A 340 -0.30 -39.91 6.97
N ASN A 341 0.13 -38.92 7.75
CA ASN A 341 0.10 -37.52 7.35
C ASN A 341 0.94 -37.26 6.10
N GLN A 342 2.13 -37.85 6.00
CA GLN A 342 2.99 -37.71 4.82
C GLN A 342 2.33 -38.31 3.56
N GLN A 343 1.71 -39.48 3.67
CA GLN A 343 1.00 -40.11 2.55
C GLN A 343 -0.22 -39.29 2.13
N GLN A 344 -1.00 -38.78 3.09
CA GLN A 344 -2.15 -37.93 2.80
C GLN A 344 -1.74 -36.62 2.13
N PHE A 345 -0.69 -35.96 2.62
CA PHE A 345 -0.18 -34.72 2.02
C PHE A 345 0.29 -34.94 0.57
N LYS A 346 1.02 -36.03 0.32
CA LYS A 346 1.45 -36.41 -1.05
C LYS A 346 0.25 -36.68 -1.96
N ALA A 347 -0.76 -37.40 -1.47
CA ALA A 347 -1.98 -37.67 -2.24
C ALA A 347 -2.72 -36.38 -2.60
N VAL A 348 -2.84 -35.42 -1.67
CA VAL A 348 -3.41 -34.09 -1.93
C VAL A 348 -2.63 -33.39 -3.04
N CYS A 349 -1.30 -33.33 -2.95
CA CYS A 349 -0.47 -32.70 -3.98
C CYS A 349 -0.65 -33.36 -5.35
N TYR A 350 -0.65 -34.70 -5.41
CA TYR A 350 -0.85 -35.45 -6.65
C TYR A 350 -2.21 -35.15 -7.30
N ILE A 351 -3.29 -35.23 -6.53
CA ILE A 351 -4.66 -35.00 -7.04
C ILE A 351 -4.83 -33.57 -7.55
N LEU A 352 -4.23 -32.58 -6.85
CA LEU A 352 -4.29 -31.18 -7.26
C LEU A 352 -3.50 -30.93 -8.54
N MET A 353 -2.30 -31.52 -8.68
CA MET A 353 -1.51 -31.46 -9.92
C MET A 353 -2.26 -32.10 -11.09
N GLU A 354 -2.77 -33.32 -10.90
CA GLU A 354 -3.48 -34.09 -11.94
C GLU A 354 -4.73 -33.36 -12.45
N LYS A 355 -5.42 -32.63 -11.57
CA LYS A 355 -6.65 -31.88 -11.92
C LYS A 355 -6.41 -30.41 -12.24
N GLU A 356 -5.17 -29.93 -12.16
CA GLU A 356 -4.83 -28.51 -12.32
C GLU A 356 -5.64 -27.58 -11.40
N MET A 357 -5.81 -28.00 -10.14
CA MET A 357 -6.61 -27.29 -9.14
C MET A 357 -5.74 -26.72 -8.02
N ALA A 358 -6.20 -25.63 -7.42
CA ALA A 358 -5.69 -25.04 -6.19
C ALA A 358 -6.73 -25.15 -5.07
N LEU A 359 -6.28 -25.17 -3.82
CA LEU A 359 -7.16 -25.08 -2.65
C LEU A 359 -7.28 -23.63 -2.18
N ILE A 360 -8.48 -23.22 -1.77
CA ILE A 360 -8.74 -21.95 -1.11
C ILE A 360 -9.21 -22.23 0.32
N GLY A 361 -8.69 -21.44 1.26
CA GLY A 361 -9.14 -21.49 2.64
C GLY A 361 -8.86 -20.21 3.39
N HIS A 362 -9.38 -20.13 4.62
CA HIS A 362 -9.22 -18.97 5.50
C HIS A 362 -8.78 -19.39 6.90
N ILE A 363 -8.17 -18.46 7.65
CA ILE A 363 -7.76 -18.73 9.03
C ILE A 363 -9.00 -19.00 9.88
N LYS A 364 -9.04 -20.19 10.48
CA LYS A 364 -10.05 -20.55 11.47
C LYS A 364 -9.77 -19.80 12.76
N THR A 365 -10.66 -18.89 13.14
CA THR A 365 -10.67 -18.31 14.48
C THR A 365 -10.91 -19.41 15.51
N PRO A 366 -10.16 -19.45 16.63
CA PRO A 366 -10.37 -20.46 17.65
C PRO A 366 -11.80 -20.34 18.21
N ASP A 367 -12.58 -21.41 18.09
CA ASP A 367 -13.94 -21.48 18.65
C ASP A 367 -13.88 -21.18 20.15
N LEU A 368 -14.58 -20.12 20.60
CA LEU A 368 -14.67 -19.71 22.01
C LEU A 368 -15.20 -20.86 22.92
N GLU A 369 -15.85 -21.86 22.34
CA GLU A 369 -16.42 -23.01 23.05
C GLU A 369 -15.39 -24.10 23.40
N GLN A 370 -14.32 -24.31 22.61
CA GLN A 370 -13.33 -25.35 22.90
C GLN A 370 -12.27 -24.91 23.92
N ASP A 371 -12.07 -23.60 24.10
CA ASP A 371 -11.05 -23.05 25.01
C ASP A 371 -11.54 -22.96 26.47
N LYS A 372 -12.85 -23.13 26.72
CA LYS A 372 -13.41 -23.25 28.08
C LYS A 372 -12.80 -24.44 28.82
N ASN A 373 -12.64 -25.59 28.16
CA ASN A 373 -12.12 -26.80 28.79
C ASN A 373 -10.60 -26.78 29.05
N ARG A 374 -9.83 -25.88 28.42
CA ARG A 374 -8.38 -25.73 28.66
C ARG A 374 -8.01 -24.66 29.69
N ARG A 375 -8.94 -23.75 30.05
CA ARG A 375 -8.68 -22.62 30.96
C ARG A 375 -9.25 -22.78 32.37
N MET A 376 -9.52 -24.00 32.84
CA MET A 376 -9.99 -24.23 34.22
C MET A 376 -8.91 -23.93 35.29
N GLY A 377 -7.70 -23.51 34.91
CA GLY A 377 -6.60 -23.22 35.82
C GLY A 377 -6.27 -21.73 36.06
N LYS A 378 -6.95 -20.77 35.42
CA LYS A 378 -6.71 -19.33 35.66
C LYS A 378 -8.02 -18.54 35.59
N LEU A 379 -8.79 -18.63 36.65
CA LEU A 379 -9.89 -17.72 36.93
C LEU A 379 -9.32 -16.39 37.45
N LEU A 380 -9.94 -15.27 37.04
CA LEU A 380 -9.67 -13.87 37.40
C LEU A 380 -8.69 -13.12 36.47
N GLN A 381 -9.10 -12.85 35.24
CA GLN A 381 -8.86 -11.54 34.64
C GLN A 381 -9.80 -11.27 33.46
N SER A 382 -10.66 -10.25 33.65
CA SER A 382 -11.31 -9.42 32.64
C SER A 382 -12.15 -10.12 31.57
N VAL A 383 -13.47 -9.91 31.66
CA VAL A 383 -14.37 -9.92 30.51
C VAL A 383 -13.95 -8.77 29.58
N LYS A 384 -12.85 -8.95 28.85
CA LYS A 384 -12.62 -8.24 27.60
C LYS A 384 -13.45 -8.96 26.57
N THR A 385 -14.43 -8.26 25.99
CA THR A 385 -15.01 -8.60 24.69
C THR A 385 -13.88 -9.12 23.81
N SER A 386 -13.92 -10.38 23.41
CA SER A 386 -12.92 -10.94 22.50
C SER A 386 -12.94 -10.06 21.26
N GLU A 387 -11.89 -9.29 21.02
CA GLU A 387 -11.76 -8.48 19.82
C GLU A 387 -11.93 -9.41 18.62
N GLU A 388 -12.98 -9.19 17.83
CA GLU A 388 -13.21 -9.91 16.59
C GLU A 388 -12.10 -9.52 15.62
N LYS A 389 -11.33 -10.52 15.18
CA LYS A 389 -10.21 -10.31 14.27
C LYS A 389 -10.65 -10.67 12.85
N PRO A 390 -10.16 -9.96 11.82
CA PRO A 390 -10.43 -10.33 10.44
C PRO A 390 -9.83 -11.72 10.14
N SER A 391 -10.47 -12.47 9.24
CA SER A 391 -9.94 -13.75 8.75
C SER A 391 -9.15 -13.54 7.46
N GLY A 392 -7.89 -13.95 7.44
CA GLY A 392 -7.09 -13.94 6.23
C GLY A 392 -7.35 -15.16 5.35
N TRP A 393 -7.42 -14.93 4.04
CA TRP A 393 -7.64 -15.94 3.01
C TRP A 393 -6.34 -16.32 2.31
N TYR A 394 -6.23 -17.59 1.92
CA TYR A 394 -5.02 -18.19 1.36
C TYR A 394 -5.35 -19.13 0.21
N VAL A 395 -4.45 -19.17 -0.76
CA VAL A 395 -4.45 -20.14 -1.85
C VAL A 395 -3.27 -21.08 -1.72
N PHE A 396 -3.50 -22.37 -1.99
CA PHE A 396 -2.47 -23.41 -2.02
C PHE A 396 -2.37 -23.97 -3.43
N LEU A 397 -1.25 -23.66 -4.08
CA LEU A 397 -0.93 -24.09 -5.44
C LEU A 397 -0.05 -25.34 -5.38
N PRO A 398 -0.41 -26.43 -6.08
CA PRO A 398 0.41 -27.64 -6.06
C PRO A 398 1.69 -27.46 -6.90
N ALA A 399 2.75 -28.18 -6.53
CA ALA A 399 4.00 -28.22 -7.26
C ALA A 399 4.44 -29.67 -7.57
N PRO A 400 5.19 -29.90 -8.68
CA PRO A 400 5.57 -31.24 -9.14
C PRO A 400 6.41 -32.05 -8.14
N ASN A 401 7.12 -31.38 -7.23
CA ASN A 401 7.96 -32.01 -6.21
C ASN A 401 7.16 -32.48 -4.96
N GLY A 402 5.82 -32.53 -5.03
CA GLY A 402 4.98 -32.95 -3.93
C GLY A 402 4.92 -31.94 -2.78
N THR A 403 4.93 -30.65 -3.12
CA THR A 403 4.79 -29.53 -2.17
C THR A 403 3.63 -28.63 -2.57
N LEU A 404 3.21 -27.75 -1.65
CA LEU A 404 2.23 -26.70 -1.97
C LEU A 404 2.86 -25.33 -1.76
N LEU A 405 2.68 -24.43 -2.71
CA LEU A 405 2.98 -23.00 -2.56
C LEU A 405 1.79 -22.30 -1.93
N VAL A 406 1.98 -21.64 -0.78
CA VAL A 406 0.94 -20.85 -0.11
C VAL A 406 1.17 -19.36 -0.32
N LYS A 407 0.09 -18.64 -0.67
CA LYS A 407 0.06 -17.18 -0.81
C LYS A 407 -1.22 -16.62 -0.20
N GLY A 408 -1.20 -15.36 0.24
CA GLY A 408 -2.38 -14.66 0.73
C GLY A 408 -3.27 -14.19 -0.43
N ILE A 409 -4.58 -14.12 -0.20
CA ILE A 409 -5.57 -13.62 -1.17
C ILE A 409 -6.09 -12.27 -0.66
N ALA A 410 -6.07 -11.25 -1.51
CA ALA A 410 -6.64 -9.95 -1.22
C ALA A 410 -8.16 -10.02 -1.33
N CYS A 411 -8.82 -9.94 -0.18
CA CYS A 411 -10.27 -9.79 -0.11
C CYS A 411 -10.69 -8.35 -0.44
N ARG A 412 -11.99 -8.14 -0.61
CA ARG A 412 -12.63 -6.88 -1.01
C ARG A 412 -12.05 -5.65 -0.32
N GLU A 413 -11.84 -5.70 0.99
CA GLU A 413 -11.35 -4.59 1.81
C GLU A 413 -9.88 -4.23 1.55
N LEU A 414 -9.11 -5.15 0.98
CA LEU A 414 -7.71 -4.96 0.60
C LEU A 414 -7.55 -4.60 -0.89
N LEU A 415 -8.60 -4.72 -1.70
CA LEU A 415 -8.53 -4.45 -3.13
C LEU A 415 -8.68 -2.95 -3.40
N MET A 416 -7.75 -2.42 -4.19
CA MET A 416 -7.84 -1.07 -4.72
C MET A 416 -8.71 -1.06 -5.99
N PRO A 417 -9.39 0.05 -6.32
CA PRO A 417 -10.16 0.12 -7.56
C PRO A 417 -9.25 0.17 -8.80
N CYS A 418 -9.73 -0.39 -9.91
CA CYS A 418 -9.13 -0.21 -11.24
C CYS A 418 -9.75 1.04 -11.88
N THR A 419 -9.06 2.16 -11.84
CA THR A 419 -9.59 3.46 -12.32
C THR A 419 -9.34 3.71 -13.82
N ARG A 420 -8.58 2.85 -14.49
CA ARG A 420 -8.27 2.99 -15.92
C ARG A 420 -9.11 2.01 -16.73
N SER A 421 -10.13 2.53 -17.42
CA SER A 421 -10.74 1.82 -18.54
C SER A 421 -9.70 1.79 -19.66
N LEU A 422 -8.98 0.68 -19.79
CA LEU A 422 -8.06 0.45 -20.89
C LEU A 422 -8.88 -0.02 -22.08
N GLY A 423 -9.52 0.92 -22.77
CA GLY A 423 -9.64 0.75 -24.22
C GLY A 423 -8.21 0.69 -24.74
N MET A 424 -7.86 -0.35 -25.49
CA MET A 424 -6.66 -0.29 -26.30
C MET A 424 -6.97 0.74 -27.40
N ASP A 425 -6.49 1.97 -27.21
CA ASP A 425 -6.43 2.93 -28.31
C ASP A 425 -5.64 2.30 -29.47
N GLU A 426 -5.92 2.73 -30.70
CA GLU A 426 -5.21 2.21 -31.87
C GLU A 426 -3.70 2.49 -31.73
N ILE A 427 -2.90 1.42 -31.72
CA ILE A 427 -1.44 1.48 -31.67
C ILE A 427 -0.93 1.77 -33.08
N SER A 428 -0.05 2.77 -33.24
CA SER A 428 0.54 3.08 -34.55
C SER A 428 1.43 1.95 -35.07
N ASP A 429 1.39 1.69 -36.38
CA ASP A 429 2.25 0.70 -37.05
C ASP A 429 3.75 0.97 -36.84
N GLU A 430 4.16 2.25 -36.82
CA GLU A 430 5.55 2.65 -36.55
C GLU A 430 6.04 2.17 -35.17
N ALA A 431 5.21 2.37 -34.13
CA ALA A 431 5.53 1.88 -32.79
C ALA A 431 5.59 0.35 -32.74
N LEU A 432 4.69 -0.34 -33.47
CA LEU A 432 4.72 -1.81 -33.54
C LEU A 432 6.00 -2.31 -34.20
N GLU A 433 6.41 -1.73 -35.33
CA GLU A 433 7.63 -2.16 -36.02
C GLU A 433 8.91 -1.83 -35.24
N SER A 434 8.98 -0.64 -34.62
CA SER A 434 10.06 -0.29 -33.69
C SER A 434 10.20 -1.34 -32.56
N MET A 435 9.08 -1.74 -31.94
CA MET A 435 9.09 -2.74 -30.88
C MET A 435 9.46 -4.13 -31.37
N ARG A 436 9.01 -4.54 -32.56
CA ARG A 436 9.40 -5.82 -33.18
C ARG A 436 10.91 -5.88 -33.43
N GLU A 437 11.48 -4.86 -34.08
CA GLU A 437 12.93 -4.81 -34.33
C GLU A 437 13.76 -4.83 -33.04
N SER A 438 13.27 -4.18 -32.00
CA SER A 438 13.93 -4.18 -30.69
C SER A 438 13.86 -5.56 -30.03
N PHE A 439 12.70 -6.22 -30.09
CA PHE A 439 12.48 -7.55 -29.49
C PHE A 439 13.25 -8.65 -30.22
N ASP A 440 13.43 -8.56 -31.53
CA ASP A 440 14.22 -9.52 -32.31
C ASP A 440 15.70 -9.58 -31.87
N LYS A 441 16.17 -8.55 -31.15
CA LYS A 441 17.54 -8.48 -30.60
C LYS A 441 17.64 -9.08 -29.20
N LEU A 442 16.52 -9.44 -28.57
CA LEU A 442 16.49 -10.04 -27.24
C LEU A 442 16.70 -11.56 -27.32
N GLU A 443 17.48 -12.09 -26.38
CA GLU A 443 17.65 -13.53 -26.22
C GLU A 443 16.38 -14.12 -25.59
N ILE A 444 15.79 -15.11 -26.26
CA ILE A 444 14.70 -15.91 -25.70
C ILE A 444 15.33 -17.06 -24.92
N LEU A 445 15.06 -17.09 -23.62
CA LEU A 445 15.54 -18.14 -22.74
C LEU A 445 14.47 -19.22 -22.61
N ASP A 446 14.84 -20.49 -22.90
CA ASP A 446 13.95 -21.63 -22.65
C ASP A 446 13.69 -21.81 -21.15
N ASN A 447 14.73 -21.61 -20.32
CA ASN A 447 14.65 -21.75 -18.87
C ASN A 447 15.45 -20.66 -18.16
N PHE A 448 14.79 -19.96 -17.22
CA PHE A 448 15.43 -18.97 -16.38
C PHE A 448 15.78 -19.58 -15.01
N ASN A 449 17.09 -19.69 -14.70
CA ASN A 449 17.57 -20.12 -13.38
C ASN A 449 18.05 -18.92 -12.54
N PRO A 450 17.31 -18.47 -11.51
CA PRO A 450 17.69 -17.31 -10.70
C PRO A 450 19.02 -17.49 -9.96
N LEU A 451 19.44 -18.72 -9.65
CA LEU A 451 20.68 -18.98 -8.91
C LEU A 451 21.93 -18.59 -9.69
N GLN A 452 21.83 -18.53 -11.02
CA GLN A 452 22.93 -18.17 -11.90
C GLN A 452 23.03 -16.65 -12.13
N LYS A 453 22.09 -15.85 -11.61
CA LYS A 453 22.05 -14.39 -11.81
C LYS A 453 22.48 -13.66 -10.52
N PRO A 454 23.77 -13.30 -10.36
CA PRO A 454 24.23 -12.63 -9.16
C PRO A 454 23.73 -11.18 -9.09
N SER A 455 22.97 -10.85 -8.04
CA SER A 455 22.48 -9.47 -7.79
C SER A 455 23.58 -8.50 -7.29
N GLY A 456 24.77 -9.00 -6.97
CA GLY A 456 25.83 -8.21 -6.35
C GLY A 456 25.66 -7.93 -4.85
N LEU A 457 24.55 -8.38 -4.23
CA LEU A 457 24.24 -8.13 -2.81
C LEU A 457 25.41 -8.46 -1.87
N TYR A 458 26.01 -9.65 -2.00
CA TYR A 458 27.13 -10.07 -1.16
C TYR A 458 28.34 -9.13 -1.26
N ARG A 459 28.62 -8.61 -2.46
CA ARG A 459 29.72 -7.67 -2.71
C ARG A 459 29.44 -6.34 -2.01
N CYS A 460 28.23 -5.82 -2.13
CA CYS A 460 27.82 -4.58 -1.50
C CYS A 460 27.85 -4.66 0.04
N LEU A 461 27.33 -5.75 0.61
CA LEU A 461 27.36 -5.99 2.06
C LEU A 461 28.79 -6.09 2.59
N LYS A 462 29.66 -6.86 1.91
CA LYS A 462 31.09 -6.94 2.25
C LYS A 462 31.77 -5.57 2.17
N SER A 463 31.48 -4.77 1.14
CA SER A 463 32.05 -3.42 1.02
C SER A 463 31.61 -2.49 2.16
N LYS A 464 30.33 -2.56 2.55
CA LYS A 464 29.74 -1.70 3.59
C LYS A 464 30.17 -2.07 5.01
N PHE A 465 30.29 -3.36 5.31
CA PHE A 465 30.52 -3.85 6.68
C PHE A 465 31.86 -4.57 6.89
N GLY A 466 32.57 -4.95 5.83
CA GLY A 466 33.85 -5.68 5.91
C GLY A 466 35.09 -4.82 6.17
N ARG A 467 34.98 -3.49 6.22
CA ARG A 467 36.13 -2.57 6.40
C ARG A 467 36.49 -2.32 7.88
N HIS A 468 36.56 -3.36 8.71
CA HIS A 468 36.90 -3.19 10.13
C HIS A 468 38.23 -3.80 10.60
N GLU A 469 39.00 -4.47 9.74
CA GLU A 469 40.25 -5.13 10.18
C GLU A 469 41.58 -4.50 9.70
N ASP A 470 41.59 -3.61 8.70
CA ASP A 470 42.86 -3.12 8.13
C ASP A 470 43.43 -1.81 8.75
N LYS A 471 42.82 -1.28 9.81
CA LYS A 471 43.30 -0.02 10.45
C LYS A 471 44.21 -0.22 11.67
N GLN A 472 44.50 -1.45 12.09
CA GLN A 472 45.43 -1.69 13.23
C GLN A 472 46.83 -2.18 12.86
N THR A 473 47.17 -2.38 11.58
CA THR A 473 48.50 -2.90 11.17
C THR A 473 49.42 -1.87 10.49
N LYS A 474 49.02 -0.60 10.35
CA LYS A 474 49.88 0.47 9.78
C LYS A 474 50.66 1.32 10.79
N HIS A 475 51.03 0.76 11.94
CA HIS A 475 51.92 1.44 12.90
C HIS A 475 53.13 0.62 13.36
N LYS A 476 53.56 -0.40 12.59
CA LYS A 476 54.74 -1.19 12.97
C LYS A 476 55.57 -1.72 11.81
N THR A 477 55.86 -0.88 10.82
CA THR A 477 56.94 -1.14 9.85
C THR A 477 57.33 0.17 9.18
N ASN A 478 58.27 0.88 9.80
CA ASN A 478 59.16 1.83 9.14
C ASN A 478 60.34 2.07 10.09
N CYS A 479 61.28 1.13 10.08
CA CYS A 479 62.65 1.31 10.55
C CYS A 479 63.53 0.42 9.67
N THR A 480 63.99 0.96 8.55
CA THR A 480 65.24 0.53 7.92
C THR A 480 65.80 1.72 7.16
N PHE A 481 67.07 1.96 7.45
CA PHE A 481 67.83 3.18 7.24
C PHE A 481 68.27 3.36 5.78
N ASP A 482 68.27 4.61 5.32
CA ASP A 482 68.97 5.05 4.10
C ASP A 482 70.32 5.70 4.45
N MET A 483 71.23 5.60 3.48
CA MET A 483 72.67 5.85 3.52
C MET A 483 73.12 7.33 3.67
N ASN A 484 74.25 7.50 4.35
CA ASN A 484 75.37 8.44 4.13
C ASN A 484 75.09 9.87 3.59
N GLY A 485 75.38 10.89 4.43
CA GLY A 485 75.67 12.27 4.02
C GLY A 485 75.90 13.22 5.23
N PRO A 486 76.97 14.05 5.29
CA PRO A 486 77.51 14.63 6.54
C PRO A 486 76.95 16.03 6.92
N PRO A 487 77.34 16.61 8.09
CA PRO A 487 76.52 17.55 8.84
C PRO A 487 76.92 19.04 8.69
N SER A 488 75.98 19.95 8.93
CA SER A 488 76.28 21.34 9.26
C SER A 488 75.27 21.95 10.24
N LYS A 489 75.84 22.58 11.28
CA LYS A 489 75.26 23.28 12.43
C LYS A 489 74.35 24.46 12.01
N GLN A 490 73.32 24.81 12.78
CA GLN A 490 73.33 25.84 13.85
C GLN A 490 71.94 26.51 14.07
N LEU A 491 71.61 26.73 15.36
CA LEU A 491 70.78 27.79 15.98
C LEU A 491 69.22 27.80 15.88
N CYS A 492 68.60 27.68 17.07
CA CYS A 492 67.26 28.13 17.50
C CYS A 492 67.22 29.69 17.66
N PRO A 493 66.16 30.38 18.17
CA PRO A 493 64.90 29.91 18.81
C PRO A 493 63.60 30.75 18.59
N GLY A 494 62.51 30.34 19.24
CA GLY A 494 61.30 31.14 19.56
C GLY A 494 60.00 30.38 19.29
N GLY A 495 59.29 29.82 20.29
CA GLY A 495 58.35 30.50 21.19
C GLY A 495 56.94 30.40 20.59
N THR A 496 55.87 29.90 21.21
CA THR A 496 55.46 29.90 22.62
C THR A 496 54.43 28.80 22.90
N SER A 497 54.55 28.24 24.10
CA SER A 497 53.62 27.40 24.86
C SER A 497 52.26 28.06 25.14
N LYS A 498 51.20 27.25 25.25
CA LYS A 498 50.33 27.25 26.44
C LYS A 498 49.66 25.88 26.64
N ALA A 499 50.06 25.24 27.74
CA ALA A 499 49.37 24.17 28.43
C ALA A 499 48.67 24.73 29.68
N ASP A 500 47.61 24.08 30.14
CA ASP A 500 47.23 23.82 31.55
C ASP A 500 45.92 23.02 31.52
N ILE A 501 45.81 21.75 31.97
CA ILE A 501 46.04 21.10 33.28
C ILE A 501 45.02 21.52 34.35
N THR A 502 44.16 20.56 34.73
CA THR A 502 43.85 20.05 36.10
C THR A 502 42.72 19.00 35.95
N GLY A 503 42.66 17.83 36.58
CA GLY A 503 43.44 17.19 37.64
C GLY A 503 42.51 16.56 38.70
N ARG A 504 42.69 15.25 39.00
CA ARG A 504 42.26 14.43 40.19
C ARG A 504 40.92 13.65 40.08
N ARG A 505 40.74 12.41 40.59
CA ARG A 505 41.57 11.39 41.31
C ARG A 505 40.79 10.03 41.39
N ASN A 506 41.51 8.90 41.23
CA ASN A 506 41.54 7.58 41.94
C ASN A 506 40.28 6.90 42.55
N ALA A 507 40.19 5.59 42.84
CA ALA A 507 40.78 4.29 42.41
C ALA A 507 40.27 3.19 43.39
N SER A 508 39.84 2.01 42.90
CA SER A 508 39.86 0.67 43.55
C SER A 508 39.05 -0.31 42.68
N GLY A 509 39.42 -1.54 42.31
CA GLY A 509 40.54 -2.41 42.63
C GLY A 509 40.05 -3.87 42.70
N LYS A 510 40.54 -4.74 41.79
CA LYS A 510 40.55 -6.24 41.82
C LYS A 510 39.19 -6.95 41.60
N GLY A 511 39.08 -8.10 40.94
CA GLY A 511 40.06 -9.11 40.55
C GLY A 511 39.67 -9.92 39.31
N CYS A 512 40.69 -10.53 38.73
CA CYS A 512 40.73 -11.25 37.47
C CYS A 512 40.75 -12.76 37.74
N THR A 513 39.94 -13.54 37.01
CA THR A 513 40.17 -14.99 36.83
C THR A 513 39.98 -15.36 35.37
N ASN A 514 41.11 -15.42 34.66
CA ASN A 514 41.23 -16.07 33.35
C ASN A 514 41.11 -17.59 33.53
N ARG A 515 40.14 -18.23 32.85
CA ARG A 515 40.26 -19.63 32.44
C ARG A 515 40.24 -19.70 30.91
N ARG A 516 41.43 -19.90 30.34
CA ARG A 516 41.63 -20.44 28.98
C ARG A 516 41.00 -21.84 28.93
N MET A 517 40.01 -22.02 28.06
CA MET A 517 39.63 -23.33 27.55
C MET A 517 40.15 -23.41 26.11
N SER A 518 41.01 -24.38 25.88
CA SER A 518 41.55 -24.79 24.57
C SER A 518 40.43 -25.22 23.61
N PRO A 519 40.58 -24.99 22.29
CA PRO A 519 39.59 -25.41 21.31
C PRO A 519 39.58 -26.95 21.17
N LEU A 520 38.41 -27.55 21.40
CA LEU A 520 38.15 -28.95 21.08
C LEU A 520 38.09 -29.10 19.56
N ASN A 521 38.93 -29.98 19.02
CA ASN A 521 38.88 -30.45 17.65
C ASN A 521 37.55 -31.18 17.40
N VAL A 522 36.58 -30.48 16.79
CA VAL A 522 35.39 -31.13 16.22
C VAL A 522 35.75 -31.55 14.80
N LYS A 523 35.85 -32.88 14.59
CA LYS A 523 35.93 -33.47 13.25
C LYS A 523 34.68 -33.05 12.46
N ILE A 524 34.89 -32.24 11.43
CA ILE A 524 33.85 -31.89 10.44
C ILE A 524 33.57 -33.17 9.64
N GLY A 525 32.54 -33.90 10.05
CA GLY A 525 31.91 -34.90 9.19
C GLY A 525 31.29 -34.17 8.00
N HIS A 526 31.58 -34.63 6.78
CA HIS A 526 30.95 -34.14 5.56
C HIS A 526 29.42 -34.20 5.67
N LEU A 527 28.80 -33.04 5.89
CA LEU A 527 27.38 -32.83 5.60
C LEU A 527 27.25 -32.79 4.08
N ARG A 528 26.86 -33.94 3.50
CA ARG A 528 26.31 -33.97 2.14
C ARG A 528 25.10 -33.06 2.12
N SER A 529 25.19 -32.01 1.32
CA SER A 529 24.08 -31.16 0.90
C SER A 529 23.00 -32.04 0.24
N MET A 530 21.96 -32.43 0.98
CA MET A 530 20.74 -33.01 0.42
C MET A 530 19.74 -31.91 0.10
N VAL A 531 20.13 -31.06 -0.84
CA VAL A 531 19.20 -30.23 -1.58
C VAL A 531 19.54 -30.44 -3.06
N GLU A 532 19.17 -31.60 -3.57
CA GLU A 532 19.11 -31.85 -5.01
C GLU A 532 17.82 -31.20 -5.51
N PHE A 533 17.95 -30.01 -6.09
CA PHE A 533 16.93 -29.49 -7.00
C PHE A 533 17.11 -30.17 -8.35
N PRO A 534 16.02 -30.58 -9.04
CA PRO A 534 16.14 -31.23 -10.34
C PRO A 534 16.91 -30.34 -11.31
N THR A 535 17.95 -30.90 -11.92
CA THR A 535 18.82 -30.24 -12.91
C THR A 535 18.17 -30.09 -14.29
N GLU A 536 16.90 -30.45 -14.42
CA GLU A 536 16.15 -30.38 -15.67
C GLU A 536 14.85 -29.62 -15.40
N LEU A 537 14.93 -28.30 -15.61
CA LEU A 537 13.81 -27.50 -16.12
C LEU A 537 13.94 -27.50 -17.64
#